data_AF-A0A178MET6-F1
#
_entry.id   AF-A0A178MET6-F1
#
_cell.length_a   1.000
_cell.length_b   1.000
_cell.length_c   1.000
_cell.angle_alpha   90.00
_cell.angle_beta   90.00
_cell.angle_gamma   90.00
#
_symmetry.space_group_name_H-M   'P 1'
#
loop_
_entity.id
_entity.type
_entity.pdbx_description
1 polymer ?
#
loop_
_entity_poly.entity_id
_entity_poly.type
_entity_poly.pdbx_seq_one_letter_code
_entity_poly.pdbx_strand_id
1 'polypeptide(L)'
;MEVQGILIGLIGWAATAVLALGTPRLSAIEQRAVIVCSWLVWMIPGFGAFVRSGAITIDAAALYIGVSTVLLAALLLIGARGRKRVR
;
A
#
# COMPACT_ATOMS: atom_id res chain seq x y z
N MET A 1 -2.45 5.55 -21.59
CA MET A 1 -1.79 6.30 -20.49
C MET A 1 -2.35 5.96 -19.11
N GLU A 2 -3.62 5.58 -18.99
CA GLU A 2 -4.26 5.31 -17.69
C GLU A 2 -3.64 4.11 -16.94
N VAL A 3 -3.41 3.00 -17.64
CA VAL A 3 -2.76 1.79 -17.09
C VAL A 3 -1.32 2.09 -16.62
N GLN A 4 -0.63 3.07 -17.22
CA GLN A 4 0.73 3.42 -16.78
C GLN A 4 0.73 4.05 -15.38
N GLY A 5 -0.31 4.80 -15.02
CA GLY A 5 -0.43 5.38 -13.68
C GLY A 5 -0.42 4.31 -12.60
N ILE A 6 -1.32 3.33 -12.70
CA ILE A 6 -1.41 2.25 -11.70
C ILE A 6 -0.12 1.42 -11.65
N LEU A 7 0.51 1.16 -12.79
CA LEU A 7 1.77 0.45 -12.86
C LEU A 7 2.89 1.22 -12.13
N ILE A 8 2.98 2.54 -12.32
CA ILE A 8 3.95 3.38 -11.60
C ILE A 8 3.72 3.30 -10.09
N GLY A 9 2.46 3.38 -9.64
CA GLY A 9 2.11 3.23 -8.23
C GLY A 9 2.51 1.85 -7.68
N LEU A 10 2.19 0.77 -8.40
CA LEU A 10 2.55 -0.59 -8.00
C LEU A 10 4.06 -0.82 -7.97
N ILE A 11 4.79 -0.32 -8.96
CA ILE A 11 6.26 -0.43 -9.02
C ILE A 11 6.90 0.34 -7.86
N GLY A 12 6.46 1.57 -7.60
CA GLY A 12 6.98 2.38 -6.50
C GLY A 12 6.71 1.75 -5.13
N TRP A 13 5.51 1.19 -4.94
CA TRP A 13 5.17 0.44 -3.73
C TRP A 13 6.01 -0.83 -3.57
N ALA A 14 6.16 -1.62 -4.64
CA ALA A 14 6.98 -2.82 -4.63
C ALA A 14 8.45 -2.52 -4.32
N ALA A 15 9.02 -1.47 -4.92
CA ALA A 15 10.38 -1.02 -4.64
C ALA A 15 10.54 -0.63 -3.16
N THR A 16 9.59 0.13 -2.61
CA THR A 16 9.59 0.50 -1.19
C THR A 16 9.50 -0.73 -0.29
N ALA A 17 8.71 -1.73 -0.69
CA ALA A 17 8.57 -2.96 0.07
C ALA A 17 9.85 -3.79 0.11
N VAL A 18 10.56 -3.91 -1.03
CA VAL A 18 11.86 -4.59 -1.09
C VAL A 18 12.88 -3.88 -0.19
N LEU A 19 12.93 -2.54 -0.23
CA LEU A 19 13.83 -1.76 0.63
C LEU A 19 13.50 -1.92 2.12
N ALA A 20 12.21 -1.90 2.48
CA ALA A 20 11.77 -2.10 3.85
C ALA A 20 12.17 -3.49 4.38
N LEU A 21 11.98 -4.55 3.59
CA LEU A 21 12.36 -5.92 3.96
C LEU A 21 13.89 -6.08 4.11
N GLY A 22 14.67 -5.36 3.29
CA GLY A 22 16.12 -5.36 3.35
C GLY A 22 16.72 -4.58 4.52
N THR A 23 15.92 -3.88 5.33
CA THR A 23 16.42 -3.01 6.41
C THR A 23 16.57 -3.79 7.74
N PRO A 24 17.79 -4.08 8.20
CA PRO A 24 18.03 -4.86 9.42
C PRO A 24 17.73 -4.09 10.71
N ARG A 25 17.62 -2.76 10.64
CA ARG A 25 17.30 -1.90 11.80
C ARG A 25 15.83 -1.93 12.20
N LEU A 26 14.95 -2.41 11.33
CA LEU A 26 13.51 -2.48 11.56
C LEU A 26 13.14 -3.91 11.97
N SER A 27 12.34 -4.05 13.01
CA SER A 27 11.70 -5.31 13.34
C SER A 27 10.74 -5.74 12.22
N ALA A 28 10.46 -7.04 12.14
CA ALA A 28 9.55 -7.58 11.12
C ALA A 28 8.12 -7.00 11.19
N ILE A 29 7.71 -6.38 12.30
CA ILE A 29 6.41 -5.68 12.38
C ILE A 29 6.51 -4.29 11.76
N GLU A 30 7.60 -3.57 12.03
CA GLU A 30 7.84 -2.22 11.52
C GLU A 30 8.08 -2.24 10.01
N GLN A 31 8.83 -3.22 9.50
CA GLN A 31 8.99 -3.42 8.04
C GLN A 31 7.63 -3.58 7.34
N ARG A 32 6.76 -4.43 7.89
CA ARG A 32 5.41 -4.64 7.34
C ARG A 32 4.56 -3.38 7.45
N ALA A 33 4.68 -2.62 8.55
CA ALA A 33 3.96 -1.37 8.71
C ALA A 33 4.38 -0.34 7.66
N VAL A 34 5.68 -0.20 7.39
CA VAL A 34 6.21 0.65 6.31
C VAL A 34 5.66 0.23 4.94
N ILE A 35 5.61 -1.08 4.66
CA ILE A 35 5.01 -1.60 3.42
C ILE A 35 3.54 -1.17 3.30
N VAL A 36 2.74 -1.34 4.36
CA VAL A 36 1.31 -0.95 4.33
C VAL A 36 1.15 0.57 4.23
N CYS A 37 1.91 1.36 4.97
CA CYS A 37 1.80 2.83 4.94
C CYS A 37 2.23 3.41 3.58
N SER A 38 3.25 2.84 2.95
CA SER A 38 3.71 3.30 1.62
C SER A 38 2.71 3.00 0.50
N TRP A 39 1.80 2.03 0.67
CA TRP A 39 0.71 1.76 -0.28
C TRP A 39 -0.09 3.03 -0.57
N LEU A 40 -0.52 3.73 0.49
CA LEU A 40 -1.34 4.93 0.36
C LEU A 40 -0.62 6.02 -0.43
N VAL A 41 0.67 6.23 -0.16
CA VAL A 41 1.49 7.22 -0.85
C VAL A 41 1.58 6.94 -2.35
N TRP A 42 1.79 5.68 -2.72
CA TRP A 42 1.99 5.29 -4.13
C TRP A 42 0.69 5.13 -4.92
N MET A 43 -0.44 4.91 -4.24
CA MET A 43 -1.73 4.86 -4.92
C MET A 43 -2.26 6.25 -5.30
N ILE A 44 -1.72 7.34 -4.74
CA ILE A 44 -2.05 8.72 -5.16
C ILE A 44 -1.69 8.95 -6.64
N PRO A 45 -0.43 8.75 -7.09
CA PRO A 45 -0.14 8.84 -8.52
C PRO A 45 -0.77 7.69 -9.32
N GLY A 46 -0.96 6.52 -8.69
CA GLY A 46 -1.63 5.35 -9.28
C GLY A 46 -3.03 5.65 -9.82
N PHE A 47 -3.92 6.08 -8.93
CA PHE A 47 -5.30 6.43 -9.25
C PHE A 47 -5.45 7.86 -9.77
N GLY A 48 -4.51 8.76 -9.45
CA GLY A 48 -4.51 10.14 -9.93
C GLY A 48 -4.44 10.26 -11.47
N ALA A 49 -3.92 9.25 -12.16
CA ALA A 49 -3.99 9.16 -13.62
C ALA A 49 -5.42 8.91 -14.13
N PHE A 50 -6.17 8.02 -13.47
CA PHE A 50 -7.56 7.70 -13.82
C PHE A 50 -8.52 8.84 -13.48
N VAL A 51 -8.26 9.56 -12.39
CA VAL A 51 -9.00 10.79 -12.07
C VAL A 51 -8.77 11.85 -13.14
N ARG A 52 -7.51 12.05 -13.56
CA ARG A 52 -7.18 13.03 -14.61
C ARG A 52 -7.76 12.68 -15.98
N SER A 53 -7.91 11.40 -16.30
CA SER A 53 -8.52 10.97 -17.56
C SER A 53 -10.06 10.95 -17.52
N GLY A 54 -10.68 11.18 -16.35
CA GLY A 54 -12.12 11.11 -16.18
C GLY A 54 -12.68 9.68 -16.07
N ALA A 55 -11.82 8.66 -15.99
CA ALA A 55 -12.23 7.27 -15.87
C ALA A 55 -12.85 6.94 -14.49
N ILE A 56 -12.43 7.65 -13.44
CA ILE A 56 -13.01 7.55 -12.09
C ILE A 56 -13.12 8.94 -11.44
N THR A 57 -14.04 9.09 -10.49
CA THR A 57 -14.12 10.31 -9.67
C THR A 57 -13.07 10.31 -8.56
N ILE A 58 -12.77 11.50 -8.03
CA ILE A 58 -11.88 11.65 -6.85
C ILE A 58 -12.42 10.87 -5.66
N ASP A 59 -13.74 10.91 -5.43
CA ASP A 59 -14.38 10.20 -4.32
C ASP A 59 -14.22 8.69 -4.45
N ALA A 60 -14.40 8.15 -5.67
CA ALA A 60 -14.22 6.72 -5.95
C ALA A 60 -12.75 6.30 -5.74
N ALA A 61 -11.79 7.11 -6.20
CA ALA A 61 -10.37 6.86 -5.97
C ALA A 61 -10.04 6.87 -4.46
N ALA A 62 -10.52 7.88 -3.72
CA ALA A 62 -10.30 7.98 -2.29
C ALA A 62 -10.89 6.79 -1.52
N LEU A 63 -12.10 6.34 -1.89
CA LEU A 63 -12.72 5.14 -1.32
C LEU A 63 -11.89 3.89 -1.59
N TYR A 64 -11.45 3.66 -2.83
CA TYR A 64 -10.63 2.50 -3.17
C TYR A 64 -9.30 2.47 -2.40
N ILE A 65 -8.60 3.61 -2.34
CA ILE A 65 -7.33 3.72 -1.63
C ILE A 65 -7.55 3.53 -0.12
N GLY A 66 -8.58 4.16 0.44
CA GLY A 66 -8.91 4.04 1.86
C GLY A 66 -9.24 2.61 2.26
N VAL A 67 -10.18 1.96 1.55
CA VAL A 67 -10.60 0.58 1.85
C VAL A 67 -9.44 -0.40 1.69
N SER A 68 -8.66 -0.30 0.61
CA SER A 68 -7.50 -1.18 0.42
C SER A 68 -6.43 -1.00 1.49
N THR A 69 -6.19 0.24 1.93
CA THR A 69 -5.25 0.53 3.03
C THR A 69 -5.74 -0.08 4.35
N VAL A 70 -7.02 0.07 4.68
CA VAL A 70 -7.62 -0.54 5.88
C VAL A 70 -7.53 -2.06 5.82
N LEU A 71 -7.81 -2.66 4.66
CA LEU A 71 -7.70 -4.11 4.47
C LEU A 71 -6.26 -4.60 4.71
N LEU A 72 -5.26 -3.93 4.13
CA LEU A 72 -3.86 -4.25 4.34
C LEU A 72 -3.43 -4.09 5.80
N ALA A 73 -3.88 -3.02 6.47
CA ALA A 73 -3.63 -2.81 7.89
C ALA A 73 -4.27 -3.90 8.76
N ALA A 74 -5.51 -4.30 8.46
CA ALA A 74 -6.19 -5.40 9.15
C ALA A 74 -5.43 -6.73 8.99
N LEU A 75 -4.96 -7.05 7.79
CA LEU A 75 -4.14 -8.24 7.52
C LEU A 75 -2.83 -8.22 8.33
N LEU A 76 -2.18 -7.07 8.43
CA LEU A 76 -0.99 -6.88 9.26
C LEU A 76 -1.30 -7.16 10.74
N LEU A 77 -2.40 -6.61 11.25
CA LEU A 77 -2.82 -6.80 12.65
C LEU A 77 -3.19 -8.25 12.96
N ILE A 78 -3.88 -8.94 12.04
CA ILE A 78 -4.18 -10.37 12.16
C ILE A 78 -2.88 -11.18 12.20
N GLY A 79 -1.94 -10.91 11.28
CA GLY A 79 -0.64 -11.57 11.26
C GLY A 79 0.22 -11.27 12.50
N ALA A 80 0.08 -10.08 13.09
CA ALA A 80 0.73 -9.70 14.34
C ALA A 80 0.15 -10.47 15.54
N ARG A 81 -1.19 -10.56 15.64
CA ARG A 81 -1.89 -11.30 16.70
C ARG A 81 -1.65 -12.80 16.63
N GLY A 82 -1.66 -13.39 15.43
CA GLY A 82 -1.38 -14.81 15.23
C GLY A 82 0.02 -15.21 15.73
N ARG A 83 1.04 -14.37 15.49
CA ARG A 83 2.41 -14.62 15.98
C ARG A 83 2.55 -14.59 17.49
N LYS A 84 1.79 -13.72 18.18
CA LYS A 84 1.77 -13.66 19.65
C LYS A 84 1.14 -14.88 20.31
N ARG A 85 0.31 -15.64 19.59
CA ARG A 85 -0.42 -16.80 20.13
C ARG A 85 0.37 -18.12 20.01
N VAL A 86 1.42 -18.14 19.18
CA VAL A 86 2.24 -19.34 18.88
C VAL A 86 3.59 -19.31 19.60
N ARG A 87 4.02 -18.13 20.10
CA ARG A 87 5.15 -17.99 21.03
C ARG A 87 4.66 -18.10 22.46
#